data_AF-A0A6L3IHY5-F1
#
_entry.id   AF-A0A6L3IHY5-F1
#
_cell.length_a   1.000
_cell.length_b   1.000
_cell.length_c   1.000
_cell.angle_alpha   90.00
_cell.angle_beta   90.00
_cell.angle_gamma   90.00
#
_symmetry.space_group_name_H-M   'P 1'
#
loop_
_entity.id
_entity.type
_entity.pdbx_description
1 polymer ?
#
loop_
_entity_poly.entity_id
_entity_poly.type
_entity_poly.pdbx_seq_one_letter_code
_entity_poly.pdbx_strand_id
1 'polypeptide(L)'
;TYLYDDGVKIFITLCKMRKAINNNPQGIVATLSMNNLYMETATELVSVFTLLKDAVAKGGKENMLTGAERSKTLWALNDKLSAFSKKLHRLYLSIRYYTMTDVWNGVTAGMIDRSNGEIATQALSRWRRAGRMTISD
;
A
#
# COMPACT_ATOMS: atom_id res chain seq x y z
N THR A 1 -14.34 -8.86 9.92
CA THR A 1 -13.83 -7.54 9.57
C THR A 1 -14.91 -6.83 8.80
N TYR A 2 -15.33 -5.63 9.22
CA TYR A 2 -16.47 -4.93 8.63
C TYR A 2 -16.02 -4.09 7.45
N LEU A 3 -16.74 -4.14 6.32
CA LEU A 3 -16.52 -3.33 5.12
C LEU A 3 -16.21 -1.84 5.42
N TYR A 4 -16.90 -1.31 6.44
CA TYR A 4 -16.73 0.04 6.95
C TYR A 4 -15.33 0.29 7.54
N ASP A 5 -14.81 -0.64 8.34
CA ASP A 5 -13.47 -0.55 8.94
C ASP A 5 -12.38 -0.52 7.87
N ASP A 6 -12.48 -1.37 6.84
CA ASP A 6 -11.55 -1.35 5.72
C ASP A 6 -11.63 -0.05 4.93
N GLY A 7 -12.84 0.49 4.71
CA GLY A 7 -13.06 1.80 4.09
C GLY A 7 -12.40 2.94 4.87
N VAL A 8 -12.62 3.00 6.19
CA VAL A 8 -12.03 4.03 7.06
C VAL A 8 -10.50 3.94 7.05
N LYS A 9 -9.92 2.73 7.12
CA LYS A 9 -8.47 2.51 7.05
C LYS A 9 -7.89 2.99 5.72
N ILE A 10 -8.58 2.77 4.61
CA ILE A 10 -8.17 3.28 3.30
C ILE A 10 -8.11 4.81 3.33
N PHE A 11 -9.16 5.50 3.78
CA PHE A 11 -9.18 6.97 3.86
C PHE A 11 -8.06 7.53 4.74
N ILE A 12 -7.86 6.96 5.93
CA ILE A 12 -6.77 7.36 6.83
C ILE A 12 -5.42 7.18 6.14
N THR A 13 -5.23 6.06 5.45
CA THR A 13 -3.99 5.75 4.74
C THR A 13 -3.74 6.74 3.60
N LEU A 14 -4.77 7.12 2.83
CA LEU A 14 -4.64 8.14 1.78
C LEU A 14 -4.20 9.50 2.36
N CYS A 15 -4.79 9.92 3.48
CA CYS A 15 -4.37 11.15 4.18
C CYS A 15 -2.90 11.09 4.62
N LYS A 16 -2.47 9.96 5.20
CA LYS A 16 -1.07 9.73 5.58
C LYS A 16 -0.14 9.68 4.37
N MET A 17 -0.59 9.11 3.25
CA MET A 17 0.16 9.05 2.01
C MET A 17 0.41 10.45 1.44
N ARG A 18 -0.59 11.35 1.47
CA ARG A 18 -0.40 12.74 1.07
C ARG A 18 0.68 13.44 1.90
N LYS A 19 0.67 13.25 3.23
CA LYS A 19 1.73 13.78 4.11
C LYS A 19 3.10 13.18 3.79
N ALA A 20 3.16 11.86 3.57
CA ALA A 20 4.40 11.16 3.24
C ALA A 20 5.01 11.66 1.92
N ILE A 21 4.19 11.92 0.90
CA ILE A 21 4.63 12.50 -0.38
C ILE A 21 5.25 13.88 -0.18
N ASN A 22 4.62 14.74 0.64
CA ASN A 22 5.13 16.08 0.91
C ASN A 22 6.45 16.04 1.70
N ASN A 23 6.57 15.13 2.67
CA ASN A 23 7.74 15.05 3.56
C ASN A 23 8.90 14.27 2.93
N ASN A 24 8.63 13.35 2.01
CA ASN A 24 9.63 12.56 1.30
C ASN A 24 9.30 12.45 -0.20
N PRO A 25 9.50 13.53 -0.98
CA PRO A 25 9.19 13.53 -2.41
C PRO A 25 10.05 12.52 -3.20
N GLN A 26 11.28 12.26 -2.75
CA GLN A 26 12.15 11.25 -3.35
C GLN A 26 11.64 9.82 -3.13
N GLY A 27 10.86 9.59 -2.07
CA GLY A 27 10.27 8.31 -1.72
C GLY A 27 9.32 7.75 -2.79
N ILE A 28 8.73 8.61 -3.61
CA ILE A 28 7.91 8.20 -4.78
C ILE A 28 8.78 7.43 -5.77
N VAL A 29 9.86 8.06 -6.23
CA VAL A 29 10.77 7.51 -7.24
C VAL A 29 11.52 6.31 -6.68
N ALA A 30 11.96 6.40 -5.42
CA ALA A 30 12.65 5.29 -4.76
C ALA A 30 11.76 4.04 -4.62
N THR A 31 10.49 4.24 -4.27
CA THR A 31 9.49 3.16 -4.22
C THR A 31 9.28 2.55 -5.61
N LEU A 32 9.04 3.36 -6.65
CA LEU A 32 8.86 2.87 -8.03
C LEU A 32 10.05 2.02 -8.51
N SER A 33 11.27 2.45 -8.21
CA SER A 33 12.48 1.76 -8.66
C SER A 33 12.77 0.47 -7.90
N MET A 34 12.34 0.35 -6.64
CA MET A 34 12.63 -0.82 -5.80
C MET A 34 11.50 -1.84 -5.76
N ASN A 35 10.28 -1.48 -6.19
CA ASN A 35 9.14 -2.37 -6.03
C ASN A 35 8.07 -2.23 -7.12
N ASN A 36 7.37 -3.34 -7.36
CA ASN A 36 6.16 -3.36 -8.18
C ASN A 36 4.91 -2.85 -7.42
N LEU A 37 5.06 -2.28 -6.22
CA LEU A 37 3.93 -2.00 -5.32
C LEU A 37 2.97 -0.96 -5.88
N TYR A 38 3.45 0.00 -6.66
CA TYR A 38 2.58 0.96 -7.34
C TYR A 38 1.63 0.26 -8.31
N MET A 39 2.15 -0.60 -9.19
CA MET A 39 1.35 -1.35 -10.16
C MET A 39 0.39 -2.32 -9.47
N GLU A 40 0.85 -3.01 -8.42
CA GLU A 40 0.01 -3.91 -7.64
C GLU A 40 -1.12 -3.19 -6.92
N THR A 41 -0.86 -2.01 -6.36
CA THR A 41 -1.86 -1.21 -5.65
C THR A 41 -2.88 -0.61 -6.61
N ALA A 42 -2.43 -0.13 -7.79
CA ALA A 42 -3.31 0.39 -8.84
C ALA A 42 -4.24 -0.69 -9.39
N THR A 43 -3.70 -1.89 -9.66
CA THR A 43 -4.51 -3.03 -10.14
C THR A 43 -5.55 -3.47 -9.10
N GLU A 44 -5.18 -3.46 -7.81
CA GLU A 44 -6.14 -3.81 -6.75
C GLU A 44 -7.23 -2.73 -6.58
N LEU A 45 -6.90 -1.45 -6.73
CA LEU A 45 -7.88 -0.36 -6.74
C LEU A 45 -8.90 -0.53 -7.87
N VAL A 46 -8.43 -0.80 -9.10
CA VAL A 46 -9.31 -1.05 -10.25
C VAL A 46 -10.22 -2.25 -10.00
N SER A 47 -9.68 -3.31 -9.38
CA SER A 47 -10.45 -4.51 -9.03
C SER A 47 -11.56 -4.19 -8.02
N VAL A 48 -11.24 -3.46 -6.95
CA VAL A 48 -12.22 -3.01 -5.94
C VAL A 48 -13.28 -2.12 -6.57
N PHE A 49 -12.87 -1.15 -7.40
CA PHE A 49 -13.80 -0.23 -8.06
C PHE A 49 -14.77 -0.97 -8.99
N THR A 50 -14.26 -1.93 -9.77
CA THR A 50 -15.08 -2.73 -10.69
C THR A 50 -16.11 -3.56 -9.90
N LEU A 51 -15.68 -4.19 -8.80
CA LEU A 51 -16.59 -4.95 -7.93
C LEU A 51 -17.64 -4.09 -7.25
N LEU A 52 -17.27 -2.89 -6.79
CA LEU A 52 -18.23 -1.91 -6.25
C LEU A 52 -19.26 -1.50 -7.31
N LYS A 53 -18.79 -1.19 -8.52
CA LYS A 53 -19.65 -0.81 -9.65
C LYS A 53 -20.62 -1.93 -10.00
N ASP A 54 -20.14 -3.17 -10.10
CA ASP A 54 -20.97 -4.33 -10.40
C ASP A 54 -21.97 -4.63 -9.29
N ALA A 55 -21.56 -4.50 -8.02
CA ALA A 55 -22.43 -4.68 -6.86
C ALA A 55 -23.57 -3.64 -6.85
N VAL A 56 -23.26 -2.38 -7.15
CA VAL A 56 -24.25 -1.29 -7.22
C VAL A 56 -25.21 -1.49 -8.40
N ALA A 57 -24.68 -1.83 -9.58
CA ALA A 57 -25.49 -2.07 -10.78
C ALA A 57 -26.45 -3.25 -10.60
N LYS A 58 -25.97 -4.35 -10.00
CA LYS A 58 -26.78 -5.55 -9.71
C LYS A 58 -27.71 -5.41 -8.52
N GLY A 59 -27.54 -4.39 -7.67
CA GLY A 59 -28.38 -4.15 -6.48
C GLY A 59 -29.40 -3.01 -6.67
N GLY A 60 -29.51 -2.47 -7.89
CA GLY A 60 -30.40 -1.35 -8.23
C GLY A 60 -31.89 -1.72 -8.24
N LYS A 61 -32.74 -0.73 -8.54
CA LYS A 61 -34.22 -0.84 -8.44
C LYS A 61 -34.83 -1.94 -9.33
N GLU A 62 -34.19 -2.29 -10.44
CA GLU A 62 -34.75 -3.23 -11.45
C GLU A 62 -34.18 -4.66 -11.37
N ASN A 63 -33.07 -4.85 -10.66
CA ASN A 63 -32.41 -6.15 -10.53
C ASN A 63 -31.99 -6.25 -9.07
N MET A 64 -32.80 -6.91 -8.23
CA MET A 64 -32.53 -6.99 -6.80
C MET A 64 -31.81 -8.31 -6.52
N LEU A 65 -30.52 -8.23 -6.18
CA LEU A 65 -29.74 -9.41 -5.77
C LEU A 65 -30.53 -10.27 -4.77
N THR A 66 -30.60 -11.57 -5.03
CA THR A 66 -31.12 -12.54 -4.06
C THR A 66 -30.22 -12.57 -2.80
N GLY A 67 -30.73 -13.09 -1.67
CA GLY A 67 -29.95 -13.14 -0.43
C GLY A 67 -28.60 -13.86 -0.56
N ALA A 68 -28.54 -14.91 -1.39
CA ALA A 68 -27.30 -15.64 -1.69
C ALA A 68 -26.33 -14.79 -2.53
N GLU A 69 -26.81 -14.10 -3.56
CA GLU A 69 -25.99 -13.25 -4.42
C GLU A 69 -25.49 -11.99 -3.70
N ARG A 70 -26.30 -11.42 -2.79
CA ARG A 70 -25.87 -10.34 -1.88
C ARG A 70 -24.72 -10.78 -1.00
N SER A 71 -24.85 -11.95 -0.38
CA SER A 71 -23.82 -12.47 0.53
C SER A 71 -22.51 -12.75 -0.20
N LYS A 72 -22.60 -13.36 -1.40
CA LYS A 72 -21.42 -13.61 -2.25
C LYS A 72 -20.74 -12.31 -2.68
N THR A 73 -21.51 -11.32 -3.10
CA THR A 73 -21.01 -10.00 -3.51
C THR A 73 -20.35 -9.26 -2.36
N LEU A 74 -20.98 -9.23 -1.17
CA LEU A 74 -20.42 -8.63 0.03
C LEU A 74 -19.12 -9.30 0.47
N TRP A 75 -19.05 -10.64 0.39
CA TRP A 75 -17.86 -11.39 0.76
C TRP A 75 -16.69 -11.08 -0.19
N ALA A 76 -16.93 -11.12 -1.51
CA ALA A 76 -15.92 -10.78 -2.51
C ALA A 76 -15.43 -9.32 -2.37
N LEU A 77 -16.35 -8.41 -2.07
CA LEU A 77 -16.02 -7.01 -1.86
C LEU A 77 -15.16 -6.81 -0.60
N ASN A 78 -15.51 -7.49 0.50
CA ASN A 78 -14.76 -7.42 1.75
C ASN A 78 -13.33 -7.97 1.58
N ASP A 79 -13.17 -9.10 0.91
CA ASP A 79 -11.84 -9.67 0.63
C ASP A 79 -10.97 -8.69 -0.17
N LYS A 80 -11.55 -8.10 -1.22
CA LYS A 80 -10.83 -7.18 -2.11
C LYS A 80 -10.51 -5.84 -1.48
N LEU A 81 -11.42 -5.28 -0.69
CA LEU A 81 -11.14 -4.06 0.09
C LEU A 81 -10.05 -4.29 1.13
N SER A 82 -10.07 -5.44 1.81
CA SER A 82 -9.01 -5.77 2.77
C SER A 82 -7.65 -5.92 2.09
N ALA A 83 -7.60 -6.59 0.93
CA ALA A 83 -6.39 -6.73 0.12
C ALA A 83 -5.87 -5.35 -0.34
N PHE A 84 -6.75 -4.50 -0.85
CA PHE A 84 -6.39 -3.15 -1.28
C PHE A 84 -5.90 -2.30 -0.12
N SER A 85 -6.58 -2.32 1.03
CA SER A 85 -6.19 -1.59 2.24
C SER A 85 -4.77 -1.95 2.68
N LYS A 86 -4.42 -3.24 2.69
CA LYS A 86 -3.06 -3.72 3.01
C LYS A 86 -2.01 -3.24 2.01
N LYS A 87 -2.30 -3.34 0.70
CA LYS A 87 -1.39 -2.88 -0.37
C LYS A 87 -1.17 -1.38 -0.32
N LEU A 88 -2.24 -0.61 -0.15
CA LEU A 88 -2.19 0.84 -0.01
C LEU A 88 -1.39 1.27 1.23
N HIS A 89 -1.56 0.56 2.35
CA HIS A 89 -0.78 0.82 3.56
C HIS A 89 0.71 0.53 3.35
N ARG A 90 1.04 -0.57 2.66
CA ARG A 90 2.42 -0.91 2.31
C ARG A 90 3.04 0.12 1.37
N LEU A 91 2.28 0.61 0.39
CA LEU A 91 2.71 1.68 -0.51
C LEU A 91 3.00 2.97 0.26
N TYR A 92 2.11 3.37 1.17
CA TYR A 92 2.32 4.50 2.07
C TYR A 92 3.63 4.39 2.86
N LEU A 93 3.87 3.25 3.52
CA LEU A 93 5.11 3.04 4.28
C LEU A 93 6.34 3.08 3.37
N SER A 94 6.23 2.54 2.16
CA SER A 94 7.31 2.57 1.19
C SER A 94 7.68 4.00 0.82
N ILE A 95 6.70 4.81 0.41
CA ILE A 95 6.93 6.22 0.07
C ILE A 95 7.49 6.98 1.26
N ARG A 96 6.97 6.72 2.46
CA ARG A 96 7.43 7.40 3.67
C ARG A 96 8.89 7.12 3.97
N TYR A 97 9.35 5.87 3.91
CA TYR A 97 10.64 5.48 4.47
C TYR A 97 11.78 5.26 3.46
N TYR A 98 11.49 4.96 2.19
CA TYR A 98 12.55 4.70 1.20
C TYR A 98 13.24 5.97 0.73
N THR A 99 14.55 5.84 0.54
CA THR A 99 15.44 6.88 0.02
C THR A 99 16.22 6.37 -1.20
N MET A 100 16.83 7.26 -1.98
CA MET A 100 17.68 6.87 -3.11
C MET A 100 18.90 6.04 -2.68
N THR A 101 19.40 6.24 -1.46
CA THR A 101 20.45 5.38 -0.89
C THR A 101 19.97 3.94 -0.71
N ASP A 102 18.71 3.76 -0.30
CA ASP A 102 18.14 2.42 -0.19
C ASP A 102 18.03 1.77 -1.57
N VAL A 103 17.61 2.52 -2.60
CA VAL A 103 17.58 2.08 -4.01
C VAL A 103 18.95 1.61 -4.46
N TRP A 104 19.96 2.46 -4.29
CA TRP A 104 21.34 2.16 -4.65
C TRP A 104 21.83 0.88 -3.96
N ASN A 105 21.60 0.77 -2.66
CA ASN A 105 22.00 -0.40 -1.88
C ASN A 105 21.31 -1.67 -2.36
N GLY A 106 20.05 -1.59 -2.79
CA GLY A 106 19.31 -2.72 -3.37
C GLY A 106 19.83 -3.13 -4.75
N VAL A 107 20.06 -2.18 -5.66
CA VAL A 107 20.56 -2.46 -7.03
C VAL A 107 21.94 -3.10 -6.99
N THR A 108 22.82 -2.63 -6.11
CA THR A 108 24.19 -3.13 -6.00
C THR A 108 24.33 -4.32 -5.05
N ALA A 109 23.24 -4.78 -4.43
CA ALA A 109 23.26 -5.99 -3.62
C ALA A 109 23.59 -7.20 -4.52
N GLY A 110 24.72 -7.86 -4.25
CA GLY A 110 25.22 -8.98 -5.07
C GLY A 110 26.06 -8.57 -6.28
N MET A 111 26.10 -7.28 -6.64
CA MET A 111 27.08 -6.75 -7.61
C MET A 111 28.37 -6.31 -6.91
N ILE A 112 28.25 -5.86 -5.67
CA ILE A 112 29.37 -5.46 -4.81
C ILE A 112 29.40 -6.43 -3.64
N ASP A 113 30.55 -7.06 -3.41
CA ASP A 113 30.76 -7.85 -2.20
C ASP A 113 30.79 -6.91 -0.99
N ARG A 114 29.91 -7.18 -0.02
CA ARG A 114 29.75 -6.36 1.16
C ARG A 114 29.95 -7.22 2.38
N SER A 115 30.74 -6.71 3.31
CA SER A 115 30.91 -7.38 4.59
C SER A 115 29.60 -7.39 5.39
N ASN A 116 29.44 -8.41 6.23
CA ASN A 116 28.30 -8.49 7.15
C ASN A 116 28.19 -7.24 8.06
N GLY A 117 29.33 -6.62 8.41
CA GLY A 117 29.37 -5.38 9.20
C GLY A 117 28.79 -4.17 8.47
N GLU A 118 29.04 -4.04 7.16
CA GLU A 118 28.45 -2.98 6.33
C GLU A 118 26.94 -3.16 6.18
N ILE A 119 26.48 -4.39 5.97
CA ILE A 119 25.05 -4.71 5.89
C ILE A 119 24.36 -4.37 7.22
N ALA A 120 24.96 -4.75 8.35
CA ALA A 120 24.44 -4.45 9.68
C ALA A 120 24.38 -2.93 9.94
N THR A 121 25.41 -2.19 9.54
CA THR A 121 25.47 -0.72 9.67
C THR A 121 24.41 -0.04 8.80
N GLN A 122 24.21 -0.50 7.56
CA GLN A 122 23.16 -0.01 6.69
C GLN A 122 21.77 -0.25 7.30
N ALA A 123 21.50 -1.46 7.79
CA ALA A 123 20.24 -1.80 8.45
C ALA A 123 19.98 -0.93 9.71
N LEU A 124 20.99 -0.76 10.56
CA LEU A 124 20.90 0.10 11.74
C LEU A 124 20.62 1.56 11.36
N SER A 125 21.26 2.06 10.30
CA SER A 125 21.02 3.42 9.80
C SER A 125 19.57 3.60 9.32
N ARG A 126 19.01 2.63 8.59
CA ARG A 126 17.61 2.61 8.15
C ARG A 126 16.67 2.64 9.33
N TRP A 127 16.95 1.81 10.35
CA TRP A 127 16.14 1.74 11.56
C TRP A 127 16.12 3.05 12.35
N ARG A 128 17.30 3.68 12.55
CA ARG A 128 17.40 5.00 13.21
C ARG A 128 16.66 6.10 12.43
N ARG A 129 16.74 6.11 11.09
CA ARG A 129 15.97 7.05 10.26
C ARG A 129 14.48 6.85 10.44
N ALA A 130 14.02 5.60 10.41
CA ALA A 130 12.60 5.29 10.61
C ALA A 130 12.10 5.77 11.98
N GLY A 131 12.86 5.52 13.05
CA GLY A 131 12.51 5.97 14.40
C GLY A 131 12.47 7.48 14.60
N ARG A 132 13.26 8.25 13.83
CA ARG A 132 13.16 9.72 13.85
C ARG A 132 11.87 10.23 13.20
N MET A 133 11.42 9.58 12.14
CA MET A 133 10.21 9.99 11.42
C MET A 133 8.91 9.62 12.13
N THR A 134 8.93 8.71 13.11
CA THR A 134 7.75 8.39 13.93
C THR A 134 7.49 9.41 15.04
N ILE A 135 8.50 10.20 15.43
CA ILE A 135 8.39 11.20 16.50
C ILE A 135 7.80 12.52 15.96
N SER A 136 7.85 12.73 14.64
CA SER A 136 7.40 13.95 13.96
C SER A 136 5.96 13.89 13.40
N ASP A 137 5.17 12.87 13.76
CA ASP A 137 3.76 12.69 13.34
C ASP A 137 2.76 13.20 14.39
#